data_AF-A0A101CRF9-F1
#
_entry.id   AF-A0A101CRF9-F1
#
_cell.length_a   1.000
_cell.length_b   1.000
_cell.length_c   1.000
_cell.angle_alpha   90.00
_cell.angle_beta   90.00
_cell.angle_gamma   90.00
#
_symmetry.space_group_name_H-M   'P 1'
#
loop_
_entity.id
_entity.type
_entity.pdbx_description
1 polymer ?
#
loop_
_entity_poly.entity_id
_entity_poly.type
_entity_poly.pdbx_seq_one_letter_code
_entity_poly.pdbx_strand_id
1 'polypeptide(L)'
;MKKKKVTIKTEFKIKNVYFFFRRTNHKKVKRIDQVVDENGNIVIKITMKSTEKGDQYLFSKFHRLVIVGKEIHEVICSISKENGKLIVYNFCGEKINELNVKTEELLETYKF
;
A
#
# COMPACT_ATOMS: atom_id res chain seq x y z
N MET A 1 -16.62 25.04 -10.48
CA MET A 1 -16.07 23.67 -10.62
C MET A 1 -16.64 22.80 -9.50
N LYS A 2 -17.39 21.73 -9.82
CA LYS A 2 -17.83 20.75 -8.82
C LYS A 2 -16.57 20.14 -8.18
N LYS A 3 -16.46 20.17 -6.84
CA LYS A 3 -15.37 19.53 -6.11
C LYS A 3 -15.49 18.03 -6.33
N LYS A 4 -14.64 17.44 -7.18
CA LYS A 4 -14.48 15.98 -7.26
C LYS A 4 -13.91 15.49 -5.93
N LYS A 5 -14.54 14.50 -5.31
CA LYS A 5 -14.16 13.88 -4.04
C LYS A 5 -13.77 12.42 -4.32
N VAL A 6 -12.51 12.06 -4.11
CA VAL A 6 -12.07 10.66 -4.12
C VAL A 6 -11.91 10.14 -2.69
N THR A 7 -12.14 8.85 -2.52
CA THR A 7 -12.04 8.17 -1.22
C THR A 7 -11.14 6.95 -1.33
N ILE A 8 -10.36 6.64 -0.28
CA ILE A 8 -9.55 5.42 -0.21
C ILE A 8 -10.38 4.31 0.42
N LYS A 9 -10.43 3.15 -0.24
CA LYS A 9 -10.90 1.90 0.36
C LYS A 9 -9.74 0.92 0.48
N THR A 10 -9.61 0.31 1.66
CA THR A 10 -8.58 -0.69 1.95
C THR A 10 -9.25 -1.99 2.36
N GLU A 11 -8.96 -3.07 1.64
CA GLU A 11 -9.48 -4.41 1.94
C GLU A 11 -8.35 -5.37 2.33
N PHE A 12 -8.59 -6.13 3.42
CA PHE A 12 -7.70 -7.17 3.91
C PHE A 12 -8.36 -8.54 3.78
N LYS A 13 -7.70 -9.49 3.09
CA LYS A 13 -8.16 -10.88 3.02
C LYS A 13 -7.07 -11.82 3.52
N ILE A 14 -7.35 -12.52 4.61
CA ILE A 14 -6.46 -13.50 5.26
C ILE A 14 -7.04 -14.90 5.03
N LYS A 15 -6.22 -15.87 4.62
CA LYS A 15 -6.62 -17.29 4.54
C LYS A 15 -5.73 -18.13 5.46
N ASN A 16 -6.34 -18.87 6.38
CA ASN A 16 -5.66 -19.81 7.27
C ASN A 16 -5.79 -21.24 6.71
N VAL A 17 -4.71 -22.02 6.76
CA VAL A 17 -4.74 -23.47 6.52
C VAL A 17 -4.13 -24.11 7.77
N TYR A 18 -4.97 -24.75 8.60
CA TYR A 18 -4.54 -25.39 9.84
C TYR A 18 -4.02 -26.80 9.56
N PHE A 19 -2.84 -27.14 10.11
CA PHE A 19 -2.53 -28.46 10.66
C PHE A 19 -1.50 -28.27 11.79
N PHE A 20 -1.77 -28.90 12.94
CA PHE A 20 -0.92 -28.85 14.14
C PHE A 20 0.40 -29.63 13.92
N PHE A 21 1.48 -29.14 14.56
CA PHE A 21 2.79 -29.80 14.78
C PHE A 21 3.91 -29.69 13.71
N ARG A 22 4.32 -28.47 13.30
CA ARG A 22 5.72 -28.06 12.98
C ARG A 22 5.73 -26.60 12.47
N ARG A 23 6.90 -25.93 12.53
CA ARG A 23 7.24 -24.54 12.08
C ARG A 23 6.02 -23.69 11.65
N THR A 24 5.73 -22.61 12.38
CA THR A 24 4.63 -21.67 12.09
C THR A 24 4.52 -21.39 10.59
N ASN A 25 3.37 -21.76 10.02
CA ASN A 25 3.12 -21.75 8.57
C ASN A 25 3.30 -20.34 7.99
N HIS A 26 3.58 -20.31 6.68
CA HIS A 26 3.59 -19.06 5.95
C HIS A 26 2.18 -18.45 5.90
N LYS A 27 1.99 -17.26 6.47
CA LYS A 27 0.77 -16.47 6.32
C LYS A 27 0.78 -15.81 4.95
N LYS A 28 -0.21 -16.12 4.10
CA LYS A 28 -0.40 -15.42 2.82
C LYS A 28 -1.32 -14.23 3.05
N VAL A 29 -0.78 -13.02 2.89
CA VAL A 29 -1.55 -11.77 3.04
C VAL A 29 -1.77 -11.17 1.66
N LYS A 30 -3.03 -10.83 1.35
CA LYS A 30 -3.40 -10.05 0.17
C LYS A 30 -3.98 -8.72 0.63
N ARG A 31 -3.30 -7.62 0.30
CA ARG A 31 -3.77 -6.25 0.52
C ARG A 31 -4.21 -5.66 -0.81
N ILE A 32 -5.38 -5.03 -0.82
CA ILE A 32 -5.90 -4.35 -1.99
C ILE A 32 -6.25 -2.92 -1.58
N ASP A 33 -5.53 -1.97 -2.15
CA ASP A 33 -5.77 -0.55 -1.96
C ASP A 33 -6.46 -0.02 -3.22
N GLN A 34 -7.55 0.72 -3.05
CA GLN A 34 -8.33 1.28 -4.14
C GLN A 34 -8.62 2.75 -3.88
N VAL A 35 -8.45 3.57 -4.92
CA VAL A 35 -8.98 4.94 -4.96
C VAL A 35 -10.23 4.91 -5.82
N VAL A 36 -11.35 5.36 -5.26
CA VAL A 36 -12.65 5.41 -5.93
C VAL A 36 -13.13 6.84 -6.11
N ASP A 37 -13.77 7.11 -7.25
CA ASP A 37 -14.43 8.38 -7.55
C ASP A 37 -15.80 8.50 -6.85
N GLU A 38 -16.48 9.64 -7.06
CA GLU A 38 -17.81 9.92 -6.47
C GLU A 38 -18.91 8.98 -6.95
N ASN A 39 -18.73 8.36 -8.11
CA ASN A 39 -19.68 7.41 -8.70
C ASN A 39 -19.37 5.96 -8.27
N GLY A 40 -18.33 5.76 -7.46
CA GLY A 40 -17.86 4.44 -7.04
C GLY A 40 -16.98 3.73 -8.07
N ASN A 41 -16.58 4.40 -9.15
CA ASN A 41 -15.64 3.84 -10.13
C ASN A 41 -14.22 3.81 -9.55
N ILE A 42 -13.49 2.75 -9.85
CA ILE A 42 -12.10 2.57 -9.42
C ILE A 42 -11.19 3.38 -10.35
N VAL A 43 -10.48 4.37 -9.79
CA VAL A 43 -9.52 5.23 -10.50
C VAL A 43 -8.13 4.57 -10.49
N ILE A 44 -7.70 4.08 -9.32
CA ILE A 44 -6.45 3.32 -9.15
C ILE A 44 -6.74 2.10 -8.27
N LYS A 45 -6.12 0.97 -8.62
CA LYS A 45 -6.13 -0.25 -7.81
C LYS A 45 -4.75 -0.86 -7.73
N ILE A 46 -4.27 -1.07 -6.51
CA ILE A 46 -3.01 -1.74 -6.23
C ILE A 46 -3.29 -3.00 -5.44
N THR A 47 -2.68 -4.11 -5.87
CA THR A 47 -2.79 -5.40 -5.18
C THR A 47 -1.41 -5.88 -4.78
N MET A 48 -1.18 -5.98 -3.48
CA MET A 48 0.02 -6.59 -2.93
C MET A 48 -0.29 -8.00 -2.41
N LYS A 49 0.59 -8.95 -2.72
CA LYS A 49 0.59 -10.29 -2.14
C LYS A 49 1.91 -10.50 -1.41
N SER A 50 1.86 -10.85 -0.12
CA SER A 50 3.03 -11.24 0.67
C SER A 50 2.84 -12.63 1.27
N THR A 51 3.97 -13.28 1.57
CA THR A 51 4.03 -14.59 2.24
C THR A 51 4.95 -14.42 3.44
N GLU A 52 4.40 -14.46 4.66
CA GLU A 52 5.06 -14.10 5.92
C GLU A 52 5.35 -15.35 6.75
N LYS A 53 6.57 -15.49 7.29
CA LYS A 53 6.97 -16.63 8.15
C LYS A 53 6.72 -16.31 9.63
N GLY A 54 5.85 -17.06 10.31
CA GLY A 54 5.60 -16.87 11.76
C GLY A 54 4.84 -15.60 12.14
N ASP A 55 4.87 -15.24 13.44
CA ASP A 55 4.28 -13.99 13.98
C ASP A 55 5.08 -12.73 13.63
N GLN A 56 6.21 -12.89 12.94
CA GLN A 56 7.13 -11.81 12.61
C GLN A 56 6.73 -11.13 11.29
N TYR A 57 6.22 -9.90 11.42
CA TYR A 57 6.04 -8.94 10.32
C TYR A 57 7.39 -8.33 9.88
N LEU A 58 8.45 -9.15 9.74
CA LEU A 58 9.85 -8.68 9.77
C LEU A 58 10.44 -8.15 8.46
N PHE A 59 9.71 -8.18 7.35
CA PHE A 59 10.17 -7.58 6.08
C PHE A 59 9.05 -6.88 5.35
N SER A 60 8.22 -6.18 6.12
CA SER A 60 6.98 -5.61 5.64
C SER A 60 7.26 -4.50 4.63
N LYS A 61 7.39 -4.94 3.38
CA LYS A 61 7.29 -4.12 2.18
C LYS A 61 6.01 -3.30 2.34
N PHE A 62 6.19 -2.03 2.63
CA PHE A 62 5.11 -1.08 2.71
C PHE A 62 4.77 -0.72 1.28
N HIS A 63 3.56 -1.08 0.85
CA HIS A 63 3.02 -0.68 -0.44
C HIS A 63 1.61 -0.16 -0.17
N ARG A 64 1.43 1.15 -0.24
CA ARG A 64 0.17 1.81 0.15
C ARG A 64 -0.16 3.00 -0.75
N LEU A 65 -1.46 3.21 -0.96
CA LEU A 65 -1.99 4.46 -1.52
C LEU A 65 -2.43 5.42 -0.41
N VAL A 66 -2.01 6.69 -0.52
CA VAL A 66 -2.38 7.78 0.39
C VAL A 66 -2.86 8.97 -0.43
N ILE A 67 -3.89 9.69 0.00
CA ILE A 67 -4.32 10.93 -0.62
C ILE A 67 -3.70 12.08 0.16
N VAL A 68 -2.90 12.90 -0.52
CA VAL A 68 -2.27 14.09 0.05
C VAL A 68 -2.75 15.30 -0.76
N GLY A 69 -3.63 16.11 -0.17
CA GLY A 69 -4.26 17.23 -0.89
C GLY A 69 -5.06 16.76 -2.12
N LYS A 70 -4.59 17.11 -3.33
CA LYS A 70 -5.19 16.72 -4.63
C LYS A 70 -4.36 15.69 -5.40
N GLU A 71 -3.45 15.01 -4.70
CA GLU A 71 -2.54 14.03 -5.27
C GLU A 71 -2.74 12.67 -4.60
N ILE A 72 -2.47 11.62 -5.36
CA ILE A 72 -2.50 10.24 -4.89
C ILE A 72 -1.05 9.76 -4.84
N HIS A 73 -0.59 9.42 -3.66
CA HIS A 73 0.79 9.00 -3.41
C HIS A 73 0.80 7.48 -3.22
N GLU A 74 1.53 6.78 -4.09
CA GLU A 74 1.88 5.38 -3.92
C GLU A 74 3.25 5.30 -3.26
N VAL A 75 3.24 4.85 -2.02
CA VAL A 75 4.44 4.70 -1.20
C VAL A 75 4.87 3.24 -1.23
N ILE A 76 6.07 2.98 -1.71
CA ILE A 76 6.68 1.65 -1.78
C ILE A 76 8.01 1.69 -1.01
N CYS A 77 8.07 1.17 0.21
CA CYS A 77 9.33 1.04 0.94
C CYS A 77 9.50 -0.37 1.51
N SER A 78 10.73 -0.72 1.87
CA SER A 78 11.03 -1.96 2.59
C SER A 78 11.92 -1.59 3.75
N ILE A 79 11.53 -1.99 4.97
CA ILE A 79 12.22 -1.61 6.21
C ILE A 79 13.70 -2.05 6.17
N SER A 80 14.03 -3.12 5.45
CA SER A 80 15.40 -3.61 5.29
C SER A 80 16.20 -2.91 4.17
N LYS A 81 15.64 -1.91 3.51
CA LYS A 81 16.30 -1.17 2.41
C LYS A 81 16.44 0.29 2.79
N GLU A 82 17.60 0.86 2.45
CA GLU A 82 17.90 2.27 2.68
C GLU A 82 16.97 3.20 1.90
N ASN A 83 16.61 2.80 0.67
CA ASN A 83 15.77 3.59 -0.22
C ASN A 83 14.42 2.90 -0.47
N GLY A 84 13.37 3.71 -0.45
CA GLY A 84 12.06 3.41 -0.98
C GLY A 84 11.77 4.23 -2.23
N LYS A 85 10.53 4.09 -2.71
CA LYS A 85 10.03 4.69 -3.93
C LYS A 85 8.71 5.38 -3.63
N LEU A 86 8.59 6.61 -4.10
CA LEU A 86 7.37 7.39 -4.05
C LEU A 86 6.91 7.66 -5.48
N ILE A 87 5.71 7.21 -5.82
CA ILE A 87 5.08 7.52 -7.10
C ILE A 87 3.89 8.43 -6.83
N VAL A 88 3.85 9.57 -7.51
CA VAL A 88 2.80 10.57 -7.35
C VAL A 88 1.91 10.56 -8.59
N TYR A 89 0.61 10.46 -8.36
CA TYR A 89 -0.42 10.52 -9.38
C TYR A 89 -1.31 11.74 -9.14
N ASN A 90 -1.86 12.31 -10.21
CA ASN A 90 -2.90 13.32 -10.09
C ASN A 90 -4.21 12.67 -9.60
N PHE A 91 -5.20 13.50 -9.28
CA PHE A 91 -6.51 13.04 -8.81
C PHE A 91 -7.31 12.19 -9.82
N CYS A 92 -6.89 12.17 -11.09
CA CYS A 92 -7.47 11.34 -12.16
C CYS A 92 -6.74 10.00 -12.32
N GLY A 93 -5.68 9.75 -11.55
CA GLY A 93 -4.90 8.52 -11.60
C GLY A 93 -3.77 8.52 -12.62
N GLU A 94 -3.45 9.66 -13.22
CA GLU A 94 -2.33 9.79 -14.15
C GLU A 94 -1.04 10.04 -13.38
N LYS A 95 0.02 9.30 -13.73
CA LYS A 95 1.32 9.42 -13.07
C LYS A 95 1.95 10.78 -13.38
N ILE A 96 2.25 11.56 -12.35
CA ILE A 96 2.93 12.86 -12.45
C ILE A 96 4.43 12.68 -12.24
N ASN A 97 4.84 11.93 -11.20
CA ASN A 97 6.23 11.87 -10.79
C ASN A 97 6.61 10.52 -10.17
N GLU A 98 7.91 10.24 -10.17
CA GLU A 98 8.52 9.08 -9.52
C GLU A 98 9.85 9.48 -8.90
N LEU A 99 9.99 9.24 -7.59
CA LEU A 99 11.16 9.62 -6.81
C LEU A 99 11.67 8.40 -6.04
N ASN A 100 13.00 8.26 -5.98
CA ASN A 100 13.66 7.41 -5.00
C ASN A 100 13.95 8.26 -3.78
N VAL A 101 13.44 7.83 -2.63
CA VAL A 101 13.46 8.59 -1.38
C VAL A 101 13.97 7.67 -0.29
N LYS A 102 14.68 8.19 0.71
CA LYS A 102 15.13 7.36 1.83
C LYS A 102 13.93 6.75 2.54
N THR A 103 14.06 5.49 2.94
CA THR A 103 13.00 4.76 3.62
C THR A 103 12.59 5.48 4.91
N GLU A 104 13.55 6.04 5.66
CA GLU A 104 13.30 6.80 6.89
C GLU A 104 12.39 8.03 6.65
N GLU A 105 12.67 8.81 5.61
CA GLU A 105 11.86 9.98 5.24
C GLU A 105 10.43 9.58 4.85
N LEU A 106 10.26 8.45 4.14
CA LEU A 106 8.94 7.92 3.83
C LEU A 106 8.20 7.43 5.07
N LEU A 107 8.90 6.82 6.04
CA LEU A 107 8.29 6.39 7.29
C LEU A 107 7.85 7.58 8.15
N GLU A 108 8.66 8.63 8.22
CA GLU A 108 8.36 9.84 8.98
C GLU A 108 7.23 10.66 8.35
N THR A 109 7.27 10.86 7.02
CA THR A 109 6.30 11.70 6.29
C THR A 109 4.90 11.12 6.30
N TYR A 110 4.77 9.80 6.08
CA TYR A 110 3.47 9.14 5.97
C TYR A 110 2.98 8.57 7.29
N LYS A 111 3.61 8.96 8.42
CA LYS A 111 3.30 8.65 9.82
C LYS A 111 2.43 7.41 10.01
N PHE A 112 3.10 6.31 10.33
CA PHE A 112 2.47 5.09 10.83
C PHE A 112 1.86 5.30 12.21
#